data_AF-A0A5S5CSR5-F1
#
_entry.id   AF-A0A5S5CSR5-F1
#
_cell.length_a   1.000
_cell.length_b   1.000
_cell.length_c   1.000
_cell.angle_alpha   90.00
_cell.angle_beta   90.00
_cell.angle_gamma   90.00
#
_symmetry.space_group_name_H-M   'P 1'
#
loop_
_entity.id
_entity.type
_entity.pdbx_description
1 polymer ?
#
loop_
_entity_poly.entity_id
_entity_poly.type
_entity_poly.pdbx_seq_one_letter_code
_entity_poly.pdbx_strand_id
1 'polypeptide(L)'
;MAVREPQNNDWIAAARFPPMTGGSELRKSLEARLRTALAERGFRRLRTKQYFQSGELAEPPLVAQLVVGVDTHRYGTVRMSGVAQVVCPAVDEVFASAPDDALTRGQWIYRGRLGNRVATRTFGRLENPARSEPLEWTADDEEQGDRALQDLLTFVDGPVRTWLDSRSSVALVRAAVDPGGEDESNGSVVRTASVLDALLGEPGRGVERLRRYAARPEEKVDSPEQVQAFLRWLHTVQPMRLD
;
A
#
# COMPACT_ATOMS: atom_id res chain seq x y z
N MET A 1 44.01 -4.33 54.79
CA MET A 1 44.41 -4.92 53.49
C MET A 1 43.27 -5.77 52.99
N ALA A 2 42.50 -5.27 52.02
CA ALA A 2 41.38 -6.00 51.45
C ALA A 2 41.87 -6.91 50.31
N VAL A 3 41.69 -8.22 50.48
CA VAL A 3 41.92 -9.23 49.44
C VAL A 3 40.75 -9.12 48.47
N ARG A 4 41.01 -8.68 47.23
CA ARG A 4 40.01 -8.71 46.15
C ARG A 4 39.96 -10.13 45.60
N GLU A 5 38.82 -10.80 45.78
CA GLU A 5 38.47 -12.00 45.03
C GLU A 5 38.36 -11.65 43.54
N PRO A 6 38.93 -12.45 42.62
CA PRO A 6 38.66 -12.30 41.21
C PRO A 6 37.21 -12.71 40.92
N GLN A 7 36.40 -11.75 40.49
CA GLN A 7 35.05 -12.00 40.00
C GLN A 7 35.11 -12.92 38.77
N ASN A 8 34.62 -14.13 38.95
CA ASN A 8 34.45 -15.16 37.93
C ASN A 8 33.31 -14.75 36.98
N ASN A 9 33.60 -13.83 36.05
CA ASN A 9 32.64 -13.29 35.08
C ASN A 9 32.80 -13.85 33.66
N ASP A 10 33.53 -14.97 33.50
CA ASP A 10 33.80 -15.57 32.18
C ASP A 10 32.75 -16.59 31.70
N TRP A 11 31.67 -16.82 32.46
CA TRP A 11 30.61 -17.77 32.08
C TRP A 11 29.39 -17.12 31.40
N ILE A 12 29.31 -15.79 31.33
CA ILE A 12 28.19 -15.08 30.69
C ILE A 12 28.45 -14.80 29.19
N ALA A 13 29.66 -15.07 28.68
CA ALA A 13 30.02 -14.78 27.28
C ALA A 13 29.70 -15.91 26.27
N ALA A 14 29.01 -17.00 26.67
CA ALA A 14 28.80 -18.17 25.83
C ALA A 14 27.32 -18.59 25.62
N ALA A 15 26.34 -17.76 25.97
CA ALA A 15 24.98 -17.92 25.43
C ALA A 15 24.86 -17.19 24.08
N ARG A 16 25.77 -17.50 23.15
CA ARG A 16 25.58 -17.18 21.74
C ARG A 16 24.44 -18.07 21.26
N PHE A 17 23.21 -17.57 21.29
CA PHE A 17 22.10 -18.20 20.58
C PHE A 17 22.57 -18.52 19.16
N PRO A 18 22.46 -19.77 18.69
CA PRO A 18 22.83 -20.09 17.33
C PRO A 18 22.06 -19.17 16.39
N PRO A 19 22.67 -18.68 15.28
CA PRO A 19 21.89 -17.94 14.29
C PRO A 19 20.73 -18.84 13.86
N MET A 20 19.50 -18.39 14.10
CA MET A 20 18.29 -19.14 13.74
C MET A 20 18.11 -19.06 12.22
N THR A 21 18.91 -19.84 11.51
CA THR A 21 18.91 -19.92 10.04
C THR A 21 17.62 -20.51 9.49
N GLY A 22 16.92 -21.34 10.27
CA GLY A 22 15.66 -21.97 9.88
C GLY A 22 14.57 -20.97 9.46
N GLY A 23 14.32 -19.94 10.28
CA GLY A 23 13.33 -18.91 9.95
C GLY A 23 13.71 -18.06 8.73
N SER A 24 15.01 -17.87 8.48
CA SER A 24 15.50 -17.15 7.29
C SER A 24 15.28 -17.96 6.01
N GLU A 25 15.57 -19.26 6.02
CA GLU A 25 15.37 -20.11 4.85
C GLU A 25 13.88 -20.36 4.56
N LEU A 26 13.07 -20.60 5.61
CA LEU A 26 11.62 -20.69 5.48
C LEU A 26 11.02 -19.39 4.89
N ARG A 27 11.44 -18.22 5.40
CA ARG A 27 11.01 -16.92 4.88
C ARG A 27 11.30 -16.78 3.38
N LYS A 28 12.53 -17.08 2.96
CA LYS A 28 12.94 -16.98 1.55
C LYS A 28 12.13 -17.94 0.66
N SER A 29 11.91 -19.16 1.12
CA SER A 29 11.12 -20.17 0.42
C SER A 29 9.67 -19.70 0.23
N LEU A 30 9.02 -19.24 1.31
CA LEU A 30 7.65 -18.72 1.27
C LEU A 30 7.54 -17.45 0.42
N GLU A 31 8.49 -16.52 0.53
CA GLU A 31 8.55 -15.30 -0.29
C GLU A 31 8.63 -15.63 -1.79
N ALA A 32 9.48 -16.58 -2.18
CA ALA A 32 9.62 -17.01 -3.57
C ALA A 32 8.33 -17.67 -4.10
N ARG A 33 7.74 -18.58 -3.33
CA ARG A 33 6.52 -19.30 -3.70
C ARG A 33 5.32 -18.38 -3.79
N LEU A 34 5.15 -17.50 -2.81
CA LEU A 34 4.11 -16.47 -2.82
C LEU A 34 4.24 -15.59 -4.06
N ARG A 35 5.44 -15.13 -4.39
CA ARG A 35 5.68 -14.30 -5.58
C ARG A 35 5.27 -15.02 -6.87
N THR A 36 5.59 -16.31 -7.01
CA THR A 36 5.17 -17.12 -8.16
C THR A 36 3.65 -17.24 -8.21
N ALA A 37 3.02 -17.64 -7.10
CA ALA A 37 1.58 -17.85 -7.01
C ALA A 37 0.77 -16.56 -7.28
N LEU A 38 1.27 -15.40 -6.84
CA LEU A 38 0.66 -14.10 -7.15
C LEU A 38 0.85 -13.71 -8.62
N ALA A 39 2.01 -13.98 -9.20
CA ALA A 39 2.27 -13.69 -10.61
C ALA A 39 1.39 -14.53 -11.57
N GLU A 40 1.10 -15.78 -11.21
CA GLU A 40 0.16 -16.67 -11.92
C GLU A 40 -1.28 -16.13 -11.86
N ARG A 41 -1.65 -15.43 -10.78
CA ARG A 41 -2.93 -14.74 -10.62
C ARG A 41 -3.01 -13.37 -11.30
N GLY A 42 -1.95 -12.98 -12.02
CA GLY A 42 -1.86 -11.69 -12.70
C GLY A 42 -1.33 -10.54 -11.85
N PHE A 43 -1.05 -10.77 -10.55
CA PHE A 43 -0.44 -9.77 -9.68
C PHE A 43 1.08 -9.75 -9.87
N ARG A 44 1.52 -9.06 -10.92
CA ARG A 44 2.95 -8.83 -11.17
C ARG A 44 3.37 -7.49 -10.60
N ARG A 45 4.58 -7.43 -10.02
CA ARG A 45 5.20 -6.17 -9.65
C ARG A 45 5.47 -5.37 -10.92
N LEU A 46 4.67 -4.34 -11.16
CA LEU A 46 4.87 -3.41 -12.25
C LEU A 46 6.24 -2.71 -12.07
N ARG A 47 7.04 -2.64 -13.14
CA ARG A 47 8.37 -2.03 -13.13
C ARG A 47 8.28 -0.57 -13.55
N THR A 48 8.95 0.32 -12.79
CA THR A 48 8.97 1.81 -12.85
C THR A 48 9.14 2.46 -14.26
N LYS A 49 9.43 1.70 -15.33
CA LYS A 49 9.72 2.21 -16.68
C LYS A 49 8.79 1.71 -17.79
N GLN A 50 7.71 0.98 -17.48
CA GLN A 50 6.77 0.47 -18.48
C GLN A 50 5.44 1.24 -18.51
N TYR A 51 5.37 2.39 -17.85
CA TYR A 51 4.09 3.10 -17.71
C TYR A 51 3.74 3.82 -18.99
N PHE A 52 2.60 3.41 -19.52
CA PHE A 52 1.70 4.24 -20.28
C PHE A 52 2.29 4.86 -21.55
N GLN A 53 1.98 4.23 -22.68
CA GLN A 53 1.98 4.93 -23.96
C GLN A 53 0.62 5.62 -24.07
N SER A 54 0.60 6.94 -24.03
CA SER A 54 -0.60 7.78 -23.86
C SER A 54 -1.52 7.88 -25.08
N GLY A 55 -1.71 6.80 -25.84
CA GLY A 55 -2.28 6.89 -27.19
C GLY A 55 -3.68 6.32 -27.41
N GLU A 56 -4.19 5.39 -26.58
CA GLU A 56 -5.31 4.52 -27.02
C GLU A 56 -6.32 4.13 -25.91
N LEU A 57 -6.39 4.85 -24.78
CA LEU A 57 -7.33 4.50 -23.71
C LEU A 57 -8.44 5.54 -23.54
N ALA A 58 -9.69 5.06 -23.42
CA ALA A 58 -10.87 5.88 -23.15
C ALA A 58 -10.97 6.34 -21.68
N GLU A 59 -10.21 5.72 -20.77
CA GLU A 59 -10.10 6.11 -19.35
C GLU A 59 -8.65 5.92 -18.86
N PRO A 60 -8.20 6.69 -17.84
CA PRO A 60 -6.93 6.45 -17.18
C PRO A 60 -6.83 5.00 -16.68
N PRO A 61 -5.73 4.28 -16.95
CA PRO A 61 -5.63 2.87 -16.63
C PRO A 61 -5.62 2.66 -15.11
N LEU A 62 -6.52 1.81 -14.63
CA LEU A 62 -6.51 1.31 -13.27
C LEU A 62 -5.79 -0.03 -13.22
N VAL A 63 -4.91 -0.20 -12.24
CA VAL A 63 -4.20 -1.46 -12.03
C VAL A 63 -4.39 -1.94 -10.60
N ALA A 64 -4.86 -3.18 -10.49
CA ALA A 64 -4.88 -3.90 -9.22
C ALA A 64 -3.45 -4.29 -8.80
N GLN A 65 -3.12 -4.04 -7.54
CA GLN A 65 -1.84 -4.37 -6.95
C GLN A 65 -2.03 -4.98 -5.57
N LEU A 66 -1.24 -6.02 -5.26
CA LEU A 66 -1.11 -6.55 -3.91
C LEU A 66 0.27 -6.22 -3.37
N VAL A 67 0.32 -5.65 -2.18
CA VAL A 67 1.54 -5.43 -1.41
C VAL A 67 1.53 -6.43 -0.27
N VAL A 68 2.26 -7.53 -0.45
CA VAL A 68 2.33 -8.63 0.53
C VAL A 68 3.75 -8.70 1.07
N GLY A 69 3.89 -8.71 2.39
CA GLY A 69 5.15 -8.83 3.12
C GLY A 69 5.30 -10.23 3.71
N VAL A 70 6.52 -10.76 3.68
CA VAL A 70 6.91 -11.99 4.36
C VAL A 70 8.08 -11.66 5.30
N ASP A 71 7.78 -11.61 6.60
CA ASP A 71 8.71 -11.17 7.64
C ASP A 71 9.01 -12.32 8.60
N THR A 72 10.17 -12.29 9.25
CA THR A 72 10.50 -13.21 10.34
C THR A 72 10.46 -12.44 11.66
N HIS A 73 9.71 -12.95 12.64
CA HIS A 73 9.69 -12.39 13.99
C HIS A 73 10.93 -12.82 14.79
N ARG A 74 11.14 -12.22 15.97
CA ARG A 74 12.30 -12.48 16.85
C ARG A 74 12.52 -13.96 17.21
N TYR A 75 11.47 -14.78 17.14
CA TYR A 75 11.50 -16.21 17.50
C TYR A 75 11.64 -17.15 16.29
N GLY A 76 11.87 -16.62 15.08
CA GLY A 76 12.01 -17.44 13.87
C GLY A 76 10.69 -17.75 13.16
N THR A 77 9.55 -17.51 13.80
CA THR A 77 8.21 -17.55 13.19
C THR A 77 8.16 -16.63 11.97
N VAL A 78 7.76 -17.17 10.84
CA VAL A 78 7.51 -16.43 9.61
C VAL A 78 6.07 -15.95 9.60
N ARG A 79 5.87 -14.71 9.15
CA ARG A 79 4.58 -14.07 9.03
C ARG A 79 4.36 -13.56 7.62
N MET A 80 3.17 -13.80 7.09
CA MET A 80 2.68 -13.21 5.86
C MET A 80 1.51 -12.27 6.14
N SER A 81 1.54 -11.07 5.57
CA SER A 81 0.46 -10.08 5.68
C SER A 81 0.41 -9.21 4.43
N GLY A 82 -0.69 -8.52 4.18
CA GLY A 82 -0.78 -7.72 2.96
C GLY A 82 -1.86 -6.66 2.91
N VAL A 83 -1.80 -5.92 1.81
CA VAL A 83 -2.69 -4.81 1.47
C VAL A 83 -3.08 -4.94 0.00
N ALA A 84 -4.38 -4.84 -0.28
CA ALA A 84 -4.92 -4.70 -1.62
C ALA A 84 -4.97 -3.22 -2.00
N GLN A 85 -4.56 -2.90 -3.22
CA GLN A 85 -4.48 -1.52 -3.71
C GLN A 85 -4.97 -1.46 -5.15
N VAL A 86 -5.59 -0.33 -5.51
CA VAL A 86 -5.78 0.07 -6.89
C VAL A 86 -4.93 1.30 -7.12
N VAL A 87 -4.10 1.27 -8.16
CA VAL A 87 -3.22 2.38 -8.55
C VAL A 87 -3.59 2.86 -9.95
N CYS A 88 -3.29 4.11 -10.25
CA CYS A 88 -3.45 4.66 -11.58
C CYS A 88 -2.10 5.25 -12.04
N PRO A 89 -1.37 4.58 -12.94
CA PRO A 89 -0.05 5.04 -13.38
C PRO A 89 -0.05 6.47 -13.93
N ALA A 90 -1.12 6.89 -14.62
CA ALA A 90 -1.28 8.26 -15.10
C ALA A 90 -1.24 9.29 -13.96
N VAL A 91 -1.81 8.95 -12.80
CA VAL A 91 -1.76 9.81 -11.61
C VAL A 91 -0.34 9.87 -11.05
N ASP A 92 0.38 8.74 -11.00
CA ASP A 92 1.77 8.71 -10.54
C ASP A 92 2.71 9.58 -11.42
N GLU A 93 2.49 9.60 -12.74
CA GLU A 93 3.21 10.47 -13.67
C GLU A 93 2.96 11.95 -13.39
N VAL A 94 1.70 12.33 -13.17
CA VAL A 94 1.36 13.72 -12.81
C VAL A 94 2.03 14.11 -11.49
N PHE A 95 2.00 13.23 -10.49
CA PHE A 95 2.66 13.47 -9.20
C PHE A 95 4.18 13.66 -9.29
N ALA A 96 4.84 13.16 -10.34
CA ALA A 96 6.27 13.40 -10.55
C ALA A 96 6.58 14.89 -10.79
N SER A 97 5.60 15.66 -11.29
CA SER A 97 5.71 17.11 -11.52
C SER A 97 5.24 17.98 -10.36
N ALA A 98 4.66 17.38 -9.31
CA ALA A 98 4.13 18.12 -8.18
C ALA A 98 5.23 18.82 -7.38
N PRO A 99 5.05 20.08 -6.94
CA PRO A 99 6.01 20.75 -6.06
C PRO A 99 6.04 20.08 -4.68
N ASP A 100 7.17 20.16 -3.98
CA ASP A 100 7.41 19.45 -2.72
C ASP A 100 6.42 19.83 -1.61
N ASP A 101 6.01 21.10 -1.56
CA ASP A 101 5.05 21.64 -0.59
C ASP A 101 3.61 21.16 -0.84
N ALA A 102 3.29 20.73 -2.06
CA ALA A 102 2.02 20.10 -2.39
C ALA A 102 1.96 18.63 -1.95
N LEU A 103 3.08 17.98 -1.65
CA LEU A 103 3.12 16.57 -1.31
C LEU A 103 3.03 16.30 0.20
N THR A 104 2.39 15.19 0.56
CA THR A 104 2.58 14.62 1.89
C THR A 104 3.97 14.01 2.00
N ARG A 105 4.48 13.81 3.24
CA ARG A 105 5.76 13.13 3.46
C ARG A 105 5.82 11.78 2.77
N GLY A 106 4.74 11.00 2.81
CA GLY A 106 4.65 9.72 2.12
C GLY A 106 4.78 9.88 0.60
N GLN A 107 3.99 10.78 0.00
CA GLN A 107 4.04 11.04 -1.44
C GLN A 107 5.39 11.54 -1.92
N TRP A 108 6.07 12.36 -1.11
CA TRP A 108 7.44 12.82 -1.39
C TRP A 108 8.45 11.67 -1.37
N ILE A 109 8.42 10.82 -0.32
CA ILE A 109 9.30 9.64 -0.20
C ILE A 109 9.11 8.66 -1.35
N TYR A 110 7.88 8.50 -1.82
CA TYR A 110 7.51 7.57 -2.89
C TYR A 110 7.43 8.23 -4.27
N ARG A 111 7.90 9.47 -4.46
CA ARG A 111 7.88 10.15 -5.75
C ARG A 111 8.61 9.32 -6.82
N GLY A 112 8.00 9.18 -7.99
CA GLY A 112 8.53 8.38 -9.09
C GLY A 112 8.50 6.86 -8.84
N ARG A 113 7.74 6.39 -7.84
CA ARG A 113 7.38 4.98 -7.65
C ARG A 113 5.86 4.87 -7.78
N LEU A 114 5.37 3.72 -8.24
CA LEU A 114 3.94 3.39 -8.11
C LEU A 114 3.60 3.34 -6.62
N GLY A 115 2.99 4.41 -6.12
CA GLY A 115 2.74 4.60 -4.70
C GLY A 115 1.49 5.41 -4.42
N ASN A 116 0.99 6.16 -5.41
CA ASN A 116 -0.23 6.93 -5.28
C ASN A 116 -1.43 6.05 -5.64
N ARG A 117 -1.91 5.33 -4.63
CA ARG A 117 -3.09 4.47 -4.73
C ARG A 117 -4.38 5.28 -4.72
N VAL A 118 -5.27 4.96 -5.65
CA VAL A 118 -6.63 5.51 -5.75
C VAL A 118 -7.64 4.74 -4.91
N ALA A 119 -7.29 3.54 -4.43
CA ALA A 119 -8.02 2.82 -3.40
C ALA A 119 -7.04 1.91 -2.62
N THR A 120 -7.30 1.66 -1.34
CA THR A 120 -6.47 0.76 -0.54
C THR A 120 -7.21 0.10 0.60
N ARG A 121 -6.90 -1.17 0.86
CA ARG A 121 -7.43 -1.88 2.02
C ARG A 121 -6.47 -2.95 2.52
N THR A 122 -6.16 -2.90 3.81
CA THR A 122 -5.42 -3.96 4.50
C THR A 122 -6.24 -5.25 4.53
N PHE A 123 -5.61 -6.42 4.47
CA PHE A 123 -6.33 -7.68 4.54
C PHE A 123 -7.16 -7.85 5.82
N GLY A 124 -6.70 -7.30 6.96
CA GLY A 124 -7.48 -7.30 8.21
C GLY A 124 -8.84 -6.62 8.07
N ARG A 125 -8.87 -5.44 7.43
CA ARG A 125 -10.12 -4.71 7.15
C ARG A 125 -11.00 -5.34 6.07
N LEU A 126 -10.41 -6.14 5.17
CA LEU A 126 -11.18 -6.91 4.19
C LEU A 126 -11.90 -8.09 4.82
N GLU A 127 -11.28 -8.73 5.82
CA GLU A 127 -11.90 -9.79 6.60
C GLU A 127 -12.96 -9.23 7.56
N ASN A 128 -12.61 -8.17 8.30
CA ASN A 128 -13.51 -7.52 9.23
C ASN A 128 -13.27 -5.99 9.22
N PRO A 129 -14.23 -5.18 8.76
CA PRO A 129 -14.08 -3.72 8.68
C PRO A 129 -13.74 -3.04 10.01
N ALA A 130 -14.12 -3.62 11.15
CA ALA A 130 -13.82 -3.10 12.48
C ALA A 130 -12.39 -3.44 12.95
N ARG A 131 -11.66 -4.27 12.22
CA ARG A 131 -10.31 -4.71 12.62
C ARG A 131 -9.30 -3.58 12.42
N SER A 132 -8.61 -3.23 13.50
CA SER A 132 -7.50 -2.26 13.49
C SER A 132 -6.16 -2.90 13.16
N GLU A 133 -5.98 -4.18 13.48
CA GLU A 133 -4.74 -4.93 13.28
C GLU A 133 -4.67 -5.58 11.89
N PRO A 134 -3.46 -5.76 11.32
CA PRO A 134 -3.28 -6.55 10.10
C PRO A 134 -3.79 -7.99 10.28
N LEU A 135 -4.32 -8.58 9.20
CA LEU A 135 -4.51 -10.03 9.13
C LEU A 135 -3.17 -10.66 8.78
N GLU A 136 -2.80 -11.69 9.54
CA GLU A 136 -1.48 -12.30 9.50
C GLU A 136 -1.63 -13.82 9.47
N TRP A 137 -0.94 -14.48 8.53
CA TRP A 137 -0.77 -15.94 8.53
C TRP A 137 0.65 -16.26 8.98
N THR A 138 0.77 -17.13 9.97
CA THR A 138 2.05 -17.43 10.62
C THR A 138 2.46 -18.88 10.44
N ALA A 139 3.75 -19.13 10.38
CA ALA A 139 4.33 -20.47 10.27
C ALA A 139 5.66 -20.56 11.01
N ASP A 140 5.82 -21.62 11.80
CA ASP A 140 7.08 -21.95 12.49
C ASP A 140 7.92 -22.97 11.73
N ASP A 141 7.30 -23.74 10.83
CA ASP A 141 7.91 -24.82 10.04
C ASP A 141 7.37 -24.84 8.60
N GLU A 142 7.91 -25.73 7.75
CA GLU A 142 7.52 -25.83 6.33
C GLU A 142 6.07 -26.26 6.14
N GLU A 143 5.57 -27.21 6.95
CA GLU A 143 4.21 -27.74 6.83
C GLU A 143 3.16 -26.67 7.20
N GLN A 144 3.43 -25.91 8.25
CA GLN A 144 2.65 -24.71 8.60
C GLN A 144 2.80 -23.64 7.53
N GLY A 145 3.98 -23.48 6.94
CA GLY A 145 4.25 -22.55 5.84
C GLY A 145 3.36 -22.82 4.64
N ASP A 146 3.20 -24.09 4.27
CA ASP A 146 2.32 -24.53 3.18
C ASP A 146 0.87 -24.17 3.43
N ARG A 147 0.36 -24.48 4.63
CA ARG A 147 -1.02 -24.13 5.03
C ARG A 147 -1.23 -22.63 5.05
N ALA A 148 -0.34 -21.89 5.69
CA ALA A 148 -0.42 -20.43 5.80
C ALA A 148 -0.41 -19.76 4.42
N LEU A 149 0.41 -20.28 3.48
CA LEU A 149 0.43 -19.78 2.11
C LEU A 149 -0.89 -20.11 1.39
N GLN A 150 -1.40 -21.32 1.54
CA GLN A 150 -2.66 -21.72 0.91
C GLN A 150 -3.83 -20.89 1.42
N ASP A 151 -3.93 -20.68 2.73
CA ASP A 151 -4.97 -19.85 3.35
C ASP A 151 -4.92 -18.40 2.87
N LEU A 152 -3.71 -17.83 2.77
CA LEU A 152 -3.49 -16.51 2.18
C LEU A 152 -3.98 -16.47 0.74
N LEU A 153 -3.63 -17.47 -0.08
CA LEU A 153 -4.03 -17.50 -1.49
C LEU A 153 -5.54 -17.66 -1.65
N THR A 154 -6.19 -18.47 -0.81
CA THR A 154 -7.66 -18.55 -0.74
C THR A 154 -8.28 -17.20 -0.37
N PHE A 155 -7.68 -16.46 0.56
CA PHE A 155 -8.13 -15.10 0.89
C PHE A 155 -7.93 -14.12 -0.29
N VAL A 156 -6.83 -14.26 -1.03
CA VAL A 156 -6.57 -13.46 -2.24
C VAL A 156 -7.62 -13.74 -3.33
N ASP A 157 -7.95 -15.02 -3.53
CA ASP A 157 -8.89 -15.43 -4.57
C ASP A 157 -10.36 -15.13 -4.21
N GLY A 158 -10.67 -14.91 -2.93
CA GLY A 158 -11.99 -14.53 -2.43
C GLY A 158 -12.09 -13.05 -2.05
N PRO A 159 -12.04 -12.68 -0.75
CA PRO A 159 -12.25 -11.32 -0.26
C PRO A 159 -11.48 -10.22 -1.01
N VAL A 160 -10.20 -10.46 -1.32
CA VAL A 160 -9.38 -9.48 -2.04
C VAL A 160 -9.88 -9.28 -3.47
N ARG A 161 -10.17 -10.36 -4.21
CA ARG A 161 -10.71 -10.27 -5.56
C ARG A 161 -12.06 -9.56 -5.58
N THR A 162 -12.98 -9.89 -4.67
CA THR A 162 -14.28 -9.19 -4.56
C THR A 162 -14.11 -7.69 -4.31
N TRP A 163 -13.14 -7.29 -3.49
CA TRP A 163 -12.85 -5.89 -3.24
C TRP A 163 -12.22 -5.20 -4.48
N LEU A 164 -11.32 -5.88 -5.20
CA LEU A 164 -10.75 -5.34 -6.43
C LEU A 164 -11.81 -5.18 -7.53
N ASP A 165 -12.70 -6.14 -7.69
CA ASP A 165 -13.76 -6.12 -8.71
C ASP A 165 -14.73 -4.95 -8.48
N SER A 166 -15.03 -4.62 -7.22
CA SER A 166 -15.84 -3.45 -6.87
C SER A 166 -15.10 -2.11 -7.02
N ARG A 167 -13.86 -2.11 -7.52
CA ARG A 167 -13.03 -0.94 -7.88
C ARG A 167 -12.41 -1.08 -9.28
N SER A 168 -13.05 -1.86 -10.14
CA SER A 168 -12.56 -2.19 -11.49
C SER A 168 -12.68 -1.05 -12.50
N SER A 169 -13.39 0.04 -12.18
CA SER A 169 -13.56 1.20 -13.05
C SER A 169 -13.35 2.52 -12.30
N VAL A 170 -13.09 3.59 -13.06
CA VAL A 170 -12.93 4.95 -12.52
C VAL A 170 -14.18 5.38 -11.74
N ALA A 171 -15.37 5.08 -12.27
CA ALA A 171 -16.64 5.41 -11.62
C ALA A 171 -16.76 4.75 -10.24
N LEU A 172 -16.37 3.49 -10.13
CA LEU A 172 -16.40 2.74 -8.87
C LEU A 172 -15.36 3.25 -7.87
N VAL A 173 -14.15 3.59 -8.33
CA VAL A 173 -13.12 4.22 -7.50
C VAL A 173 -13.59 5.59 -6.98
N ARG A 174 -14.23 6.41 -7.83
CA ARG A 174 -14.81 7.70 -7.43
C ARG A 174 -15.89 7.54 -6.35
N ALA A 175 -16.78 6.56 -6.52
CA ALA A 175 -17.83 6.29 -5.55
C ALA A 175 -17.27 5.94 -4.15
N ALA A 176 -16.11 5.26 -4.08
CA ALA A 176 -15.49 4.90 -2.81
C ALA A 176 -14.95 6.11 -2.02
N VAL A 177 -14.66 7.23 -2.67
CA VAL A 177 -14.08 8.45 -2.08
C VAL A 177 -15.07 9.63 -2.00
N ASP A 178 -16.29 9.43 -2.49
CA ASP A 178 -17.39 10.38 -2.41
C ASP A 178 -18.10 10.32 -1.04
N PRO A 179 -19.01 11.27 -0.70
CA PRO A 179 -19.63 11.31 0.62
C PRO A 179 -20.29 10.00 1.03
N GLY A 180 -19.97 9.50 2.23
CA GLY A 180 -20.44 8.21 2.74
C GLY A 180 -19.70 7.00 2.17
N GLY A 181 -18.71 7.24 1.30
CA GLY A 181 -17.80 6.25 0.76
C GLY A 181 -16.79 5.78 1.79
N GLU A 182 -16.25 4.59 1.55
CA GLU A 182 -15.42 3.88 2.52
C GLU A 182 -13.96 4.35 2.63
N ASP A 183 -13.53 5.23 1.71
CA ASP A 183 -12.20 5.80 1.61
C ASP A 183 -12.23 7.35 1.67
N GLU A 184 -13.39 7.95 1.96
CA GLU A 184 -13.59 9.42 1.97
C GLU A 184 -12.71 10.17 2.98
N SER A 185 -12.21 9.46 3.99
CA SER A 185 -11.40 10.02 5.08
C SER A 185 -9.89 9.79 4.88
N ASN A 186 -9.51 8.92 3.94
CA ASN A 186 -8.12 8.60 3.66
C ASN A 186 -7.47 9.68 2.79
N GLY A 187 -6.80 10.65 3.43
CA GLY A 187 -6.23 11.82 2.75
C GLY A 187 -5.31 11.51 1.56
N SER A 188 -4.51 10.44 1.64
CA SER A 188 -3.65 10.02 0.52
C SER A 188 -4.46 9.53 -0.67
N VAL A 189 -5.55 8.79 -0.42
CA VAL A 189 -6.45 8.29 -1.46
C VAL A 189 -7.28 9.44 -2.04
N VAL A 190 -7.83 10.30 -1.19
CA VAL A 190 -8.57 11.50 -1.57
C VAL A 190 -7.74 12.38 -2.52
N ARG A 191 -6.48 12.68 -2.17
CA ARG A 191 -5.57 13.44 -3.03
C ARG A 191 -5.37 12.78 -4.39
N THR A 192 -5.10 11.48 -4.39
CA THR A 192 -4.87 10.72 -5.63
C THR A 192 -6.11 10.72 -6.51
N ALA A 193 -7.31 10.54 -5.93
CA ALA A 193 -8.57 10.61 -6.64
C ALA A 193 -8.88 12.04 -7.16
N SER A 194 -8.47 13.09 -6.44
CA SER A 194 -8.59 14.47 -6.94
C SER A 194 -7.71 14.72 -8.17
N VAL A 195 -6.50 14.14 -8.23
CA VAL A 195 -5.67 14.19 -9.44
C VAL A 195 -6.32 13.40 -10.58
N LEU A 196 -6.89 12.23 -10.30
CA LEU A 196 -7.64 11.45 -11.27
C LEU A 196 -8.81 12.27 -11.87
N ASP A 197 -9.53 13.03 -11.06
CA ASP A 197 -10.59 13.91 -11.55
C ASP A 197 -10.06 15.03 -12.45
N ALA A 198 -8.93 15.65 -12.09
CA ALA A 198 -8.31 16.66 -12.94
C ALA A 198 -7.87 16.10 -14.30
N LEU A 199 -7.28 14.89 -14.30
CA LEU A 199 -6.93 14.15 -15.52
C LEU A 199 -8.14 13.86 -16.40
N LEU A 200 -9.32 13.64 -15.81
CA LEU A 200 -10.57 13.42 -16.52
C LEU A 200 -11.29 14.71 -16.94
N GLY A 201 -10.67 15.88 -16.73
CA GLY A 201 -11.28 17.17 -17.08
C GLY A 201 -12.33 17.66 -16.07
N GLU A 202 -12.39 17.07 -14.87
CA GLU A 202 -13.31 17.43 -13.80
C GLU A 202 -12.60 18.01 -12.54
N PRO A 203 -11.65 18.97 -12.66
CA PRO A 203 -10.87 19.44 -11.52
C PRO A 203 -11.74 20.04 -10.39
N GLY A 204 -12.93 20.57 -10.72
CA GLY A 204 -13.89 21.07 -9.73
C GLY A 204 -14.32 20.02 -8.69
N ARG A 205 -14.55 18.77 -9.11
CA ARG A 205 -14.88 17.68 -8.19
C ARG A 205 -13.70 17.30 -7.30
N GLY A 206 -12.50 17.27 -7.86
CA GLY A 206 -11.28 17.05 -7.11
C GLY A 206 -11.04 18.11 -6.02
N VAL A 207 -11.31 19.38 -6.34
CA VAL A 207 -11.24 20.51 -5.39
C VAL A 207 -12.28 20.37 -4.29
N GLU A 208 -13.53 20.08 -4.64
CA GLU A 208 -14.61 19.91 -3.67
C GLU A 208 -14.31 18.76 -2.69
N ARG A 209 -13.87 17.61 -3.21
CA ARG A 209 -13.50 16.45 -2.39
C ARG A 209 -12.41 16.80 -1.38
N LEU A 210 -11.35 17.49 -1.83
CA LEU A 210 -10.25 17.86 -0.95
C LEU A 210 -10.67 18.88 0.12
N ARG A 211 -11.54 19.83 -0.22
CA ARG A 211 -12.12 20.77 0.75
C ARG A 211 -12.95 20.06 1.82
N ARG A 212 -13.77 19.07 1.42
CA ARG A 212 -14.55 18.25 2.36
C ARG A 212 -13.65 17.47 3.31
N TYR A 213 -12.60 16.82 2.79
CA TYR A 213 -11.59 16.15 3.60
C TYR A 213 -10.90 17.12 4.57
N ALA A 214 -10.45 18.29 4.09
CA ALA A 214 -9.75 19.28 4.90
C ALA A 214 -10.60 19.90 6.02
N ALA A 215 -11.94 19.87 5.89
CA ALA A 215 -12.86 20.35 6.92
C ALA A 215 -12.98 19.38 8.12
N ARG A 216 -12.55 18.11 8.00
CA ARG A 216 -12.67 17.11 9.06
C ARG A 216 -11.45 17.16 10.01
N PRO A 217 -11.60 17.42 11.32
CA PRO A 217 -10.49 17.62 12.25
C PRO A 217 -9.70 16.36 12.61
N GLU A 218 -10.33 15.19 12.55
CA GLU A 218 -9.89 14.01 13.34
C GLU A 218 -8.86 13.11 12.62
N GLU A 219 -8.54 13.39 11.35
CA GLU A 219 -7.70 12.52 10.51
C GLU A 219 -6.63 13.30 9.72
N LYS A 220 -6.27 14.51 10.16
CA LYS A 220 -5.41 15.41 9.36
C LYS A 220 -3.95 14.97 9.35
N VAL A 221 -3.59 14.22 8.31
CA VAL A 221 -2.19 14.03 7.89
C VAL A 221 -1.64 15.30 7.21
N ASP A 222 -2.53 16.17 6.72
CA ASP A 222 -2.18 17.39 5.99
C ASP A 222 -2.32 18.66 6.86
N SER A 223 -1.32 19.52 6.78
CA SER A 223 -1.46 20.91 7.23
C SER A 223 -2.37 21.72 6.29
N PRO A 224 -3.07 22.77 6.78
CA PRO A 224 -3.84 23.67 5.92
C PRO A 224 -3.03 24.24 4.75
N GLU A 225 -1.76 24.56 4.99
CA GLU A 225 -0.83 25.10 3.99
C GLU A 225 -0.55 24.09 2.88
N GLN A 226 -0.33 22.82 3.24
CA GLN A 226 -0.16 21.73 2.27
C GLN A 226 -1.43 21.49 1.44
N VAL A 227 -2.61 21.58 2.05
CA VAL A 227 -3.87 21.48 1.30
C VAL A 227 -3.97 22.62 0.27
N GLN A 228 -3.64 23.85 0.66
CA GLN A 228 -3.67 24.99 -0.27
C GLN A 228 -2.61 24.87 -1.37
N ALA A 229 -1.39 24.40 -1.05
CA ALA A 229 -0.35 24.14 -2.04
C ALA A 229 -0.80 23.08 -3.05
N PHE A 230 -1.41 21.99 -2.56
CA PHE A 230 -1.97 20.96 -3.41
C PHE A 230 -3.10 21.48 -4.30
N LEU A 231 -4.03 22.29 -3.78
CA LEU A 231 -5.11 22.88 -4.58
C LEU A 231 -4.56 23.78 -5.70
N ARG A 232 -3.59 24.64 -5.40
CA ARG A 232 -2.94 25.49 -6.41
C ARG A 232 -2.30 24.65 -7.52
N TRP A 233 -1.58 23.60 -7.13
CA TRP A 233 -0.96 22.68 -8.09
C TRP A 233 -2.00 21.90 -8.91
N LEU A 234 -3.08 21.42 -8.29
CA LEU A 234 -4.13 20.65 -8.97
C LEU A 234 -4.74 21.42 -10.15
N HIS A 235 -4.87 22.75 -10.03
CA HIS A 235 -5.34 23.60 -11.13
C HIS A 235 -4.39 23.69 -12.33
N THR A 236 -3.14 23.26 -12.18
CA THR A 236 -2.15 23.23 -13.27
C THR A 236 -2.13 21.90 -14.02
N VAL A 237 -2.77 20.86 -13.47
CA VAL A 237 -2.86 19.53 -14.09
C VAL A 237 -3.72 19.63 -15.35
N GLN A 238 -3.14 19.27 -16.49
CA GLN A 238 -3.85 19.25 -17.76
C GLN A 238 -4.70 17.98 -17.86
N PRO A 239 -5.93 18.07 -18.41
CA PRO A 239 -6.70 16.88 -18.73
C PRO A 239 -5.92 15.96 -19.67
N MET A 240 -6.04 14.66 -19.45
CA MET A 240 -5.55 13.66 -20.37
C MET A 240 -6.33 13.77 -21.67
N ARG A 241 -5.64 13.78 -22.81
CA ARG A 241 -6.29 13.62 -24.11
C ARG A 241 -6.60 12.14 -24.28
N LEU A 242 -7.89 11.82 -24.31
CA LEU A 242 -8.43 10.49 -24.57
C LEU A 242 -8.96 10.59 -26.01
N ASP A 243 -8.22 10.03 -26.96
CA ASP A 243 -8.60 10.02 -28.38
C ASP A 243 -9.53 8.84 -28.70
#